data_AF-A0A944RR41-F1
#
_entry.id   AF-A0A944RR41-F1
#
_cell.length_a   1.000
_cell.length_b   1.000
_cell.length_c   1.000
_cell.angle_alpha   90.00
_cell.angle_beta   90.00
_cell.angle_gamma   90.00
#
_symmetry.space_group_name_H-M   'P 1'
#
loop_
_entity.id
_entity.type
_entity.pdbx_description
1 polymer ?
#
loop_
_entity_poly.entity_id
_entity_poly.type
_entity_poly.pdbx_seq_one_letter_code
_entity_poly.pdbx_strand_id
1 'polypeptide(L)'
;MKTLTLIYIINATLLLLHEIESAYEKEWEILKLPGKITGFLLLHILIIIFIFFGLIEIENNSTIGMIIGIILGIGGVIPFIVHKLIIKDTNQFNLPISNVIIYLNILSGACLLFLSAQSLA
;
A
#
# COMPACT_ATOMS: atom_id res chain seq x y z
N MET A 1 13.39 -11.95 -10.37
CA MET A 1 12.40 -11.11 -11.08
C MET A 1 10.97 -11.59 -10.90
N LYS A 2 10.55 -12.72 -11.47
CA LYS A 2 9.16 -13.22 -11.35
C LYS A 2 8.59 -13.19 -9.93
N THR A 3 9.38 -13.58 -8.92
CA THR A 3 8.98 -13.52 -7.51
C THR A 3 8.78 -12.09 -7.01
N LEU A 4 9.70 -11.17 -7.31
CA LEU A 4 9.59 -9.76 -6.89
C LEU A 4 8.36 -9.11 -7.51
N THR A 5 8.13 -9.34 -8.80
CA THR A 5 6.95 -8.86 -9.52
C THR A 5 5.67 -9.40 -8.91
N LEU A 6 5.62 -10.70 -8.59
CA LEU A 6 4.44 -11.30 -7.97
C LEU A 6 4.17 -10.69 -6.59
N ILE A 7 5.20 -10.53 -5.76
CA ILE A 7 5.07 -9.90 -4.44
C ILE A 7 4.65 -8.43 -4.58
N TYR A 8 5.16 -7.71 -5.58
CA TYR A 8 4.74 -6.35 -5.89
C TYR A 8 3.25 -6.28 -6.24
N ILE A 9 2.77 -7.15 -7.14
CA ILE A 9 1.37 -7.19 -7.54
C ILE A 9 0.47 -7.55 -6.35
N ILE A 10 0.86 -8.52 -5.53
CA ILE A 10 0.11 -8.90 -4.32
C ILE A 10 0.03 -7.71 -3.36
N ASN A 11 1.15 -7.07 -3.06
CA ASN A 11 1.20 -5.92 -2.16
C ASN A 11 0.38 -4.74 -2.69
N ALA A 12 0.55 -4.40 -3.97
CA ALA A 12 -0.24 -3.36 -4.64
C ALA A 12 -1.74 -3.65 -4.57
N THR A 13 -2.13 -4.91 -4.81
CA THR A 13 -3.54 -5.33 -4.76
C THR A 13 -4.12 -5.18 -3.36
N LEU A 14 -3.41 -5.66 -2.34
CA LEU A 14 -3.85 -5.57 -0.95
C LEU A 14 -3.91 -4.11 -0.48
N LEU A 15 -2.94 -3.29 -0.87
CA LEU A 15 -2.95 -1.86 -0.59
C LEU A 15 -4.14 -1.18 -1.26
N LEU A 16 -4.40 -1.43 -2.54
CA LEU A 16 -5.57 -0.85 -3.23
C LEU A 16 -6.90 -1.32 -2.64
N LEU A 17 -7.02 -2.58 -2.23
CA LEU A 17 -8.21 -3.07 -1.53
C LEU A 17 -8.42 -2.36 -0.20
N HIS A 18 -7.33 -2.14 0.54
CA HIS A 18 -7.38 -1.32 1.75
C HIS A 18 -7.82 0.11 1.45
N GLU A 19 -7.25 0.78 0.44
CA GLU A 19 -7.64 2.15 0.08
C GLU A 19 -9.09 2.27 -0.40
N ILE A 20 -9.64 1.23 -1.06
CA ILE A 20 -11.07 1.15 -1.42
C ILE A 20 -11.92 1.12 -0.15
N GLU A 21 -11.55 0.33 0.84
CA GLU A 21 -12.23 0.30 2.14
C GLU A 21 -12.05 1.63 2.90
N SER A 22 -10.85 2.23 2.86
CA SER A 22 -10.57 3.55 3.41
C SER A 22 -11.46 4.64 2.82
N ALA A 23 -11.78 4.54 1.54
CA ALA A 23 -12.73 5.46 0.91
C ALA A 23 -14.15 5.29 1.46
N TYR A 24 -14.57 4.05 1.73
CA TYR A 24 -15.87 3.75 2.35
C TYR A 24 -15.94 4.27 3.79
N GLU A 25 -14.88 4.05 4.58
CA GLU A 25 -14.76 4.51 5.97
C GLU A 25 -14.46 6.01 6.11
N LYS A 26 -14.33 6.72 4.98
CA LYS A 26 -14.01 8.15 4.91
C LYS A 26 -12.73 8.50 5.66
N GLU A 27 -11.66 7.75 5.41
CA GLU A 27 -10.39 7.90 6.11
C GLU A 27 -9.81 9.33 6.04
N TRP A 28 -10.17 10.11 5.02
CA TRP A 28 -9.84 11.54 4.95
C TRP A 28 -10.38 12.36 6.15
N GLU A 29 -11.47 11.94 6.80
CA GLU A 29 -11.98 12.59 8.02
C GLU A 29 -11.11 12.26 9.24
N ILE A 30 -10.59 11.03 9.30
CA ILE A 30 -9.69 10.54 10.35
C ILE A 30 -8.32 11.22 10.26
N LEU A 31 -7.74 11.21 9.05
CA LEU A 31 -6.44 11.80 8.74
C LEU A 31 -6.51 13.33 8.56
N LYS A 32 -7.71 13.92 8.66
CA LYS A 32 -7.96 15.36 8.49
C LYS A 32 -7.39 15.91 7.17
N LEU A 33 -7.52 15.13 6.10
CA LEU A 33 -7.02 15.52 4.79
C LEU A 33 -7.86 16.67 4.22
N PRO A 34 -7.23 17.68 3.60
CA PRO A 34 -7.95 18.77 2.96
C PRO A 34 -8.71 18.30 1.72
N GLY A 35 -9.79 18.99 1.36
CA GLY A 35 -10.54 18.70 0.13
C GLY A 35 -11.47 17.48 0.19
N LYS A 36 -11.58 16.81 1.35
CA LYS A 36 -12.48 15.66 1.57
C LYS A 36 -12.28 14.58 0.49
N ILE A 37 -13.37 14.00 -0.04
CA ILE A 37 -13.34 13.00 -1.10
C ILE A 37 -12.57 13.47 -2.35
N THR A 38 -12.65 14.74 -2.73
CA THR A 38 -11.93 15.25 -3.91
C THR A 38 -10.42 15.21 -3.69
N GLY A 39 -9.96 15.64 -2.53
CA GLY A 39 -8.54 15.56 -2.15
C GLY A 39 -8.06 14.11 -2.07
N PHE A 40 -8.88 13.23 -1.49
CA PHE A 40 -8.60 11.80 -1.42
C PHE A 40 -8.44 11.18 -2.82
N LEU A 41 -9.36 11.46 -3.75
CA LEU A 41 -9.28 10.95 -5.12
C LEU A 41 -8.05 11.46 -5.87
N LEU A 42 -7.72 12.75 -5.75
CA LEU A 42 -6.52 13.32 -6.40
C LEU A 42 -5.24 12.65 -5.90
N LEU A 43 -5.13 12.42 -4.60
CA LEU A 43 -4.02 11.66 -4.01
C LEU A 43 -3.96 10.23 -4.59
N HIS A 44 -5.09 9.55 -4.67
CA HIS A 44 -5.17 8.17 -5.15
C HIS A 44 -4.86 8.03 -6.64
N ILE A 45 -5.24 8.99 -7.48
CA ILE A 45 -4.83 9.01 -8.89
C ILE A 45 -3.31 8.98 -9.00
N LEU A 46 -2.60 9.79 -8.20
CA LEU A 46 -1.13 9.80 -8.19
C LEU A 46 -0.55 8.48 -7.67
N ILE A 47 -1.10 7.94 -6.59
CA ILE A 47 -0.67 6.65 -6.02
C ILE A 47 -0.85 5.52 -7.03
N ILE A 48 -2.00 5.44 -7.70
CA ILE A 48 -2.30 4.38 -8.67
C ILE A 48 -1.37 4.46 -9.89
N ILE A 49 -1.13 5.66 -10.43
CA ILE A 49 -0.16 5.85 -11.52
C ILE A 49 1.23 5.41 -11.06
N PHE A 50 1.64 5.80 -9.86
CA PHE A 50 2.93 5.42 -9.28
C PHE A 50 3.07 3.90 -9.12
N ILE A 51 2.02 3.21 -8.68
CA ILE A 51 1.98 1.74 -8.57
C ILE A 51 2.19 1.08 -9.94
N PHE A 52 1.46 1.51 -10.97
CA PHE A 52 1.59 0.90 -12.29
C PHE A 52 2.95 1.21 -12.94
N PHE A 53 3.44 2.43 -12.77
CA PHE A 53 4.79 2.80 -13.23
C PHE A 53 5.86 1.92 -12.56
N GLY A 54 5.77 1.73 -11.24
CA GLY A 54 6.68 0.84 -10.51
C GLY A 54 6.64 -0.61 -10.99
N LEU A 55 5.47 -1.13 -11.37
CA LEU A 55 5.35 -2.48 -11.91
C LEU A 55 6.13 -2.62 -13.23
N ILE A 56 6.00 -1.64 -14.14
CA ILE A 56 6.74 -1.61 -15.40
C ILE A 56 8.25 -1.58 -15.13
N GLU A 57 8.69 -0.73 -14.20
CA GLU A 57 10.11 -0.58 -13.86
C GLU A 57 10.70 -1.81 -13.16
N ILE A 58 9.92 -2.52 -12.34
CA ILE A 58 10.33 -3.80 -11.73
C ILE A 58 10.49 -4.88 -12.79
N GLU A 59 9.58 -4.98 -13.76
CA GLU A 59 9.70 -5.92 -14.87
C GLU A 59 10.92 -5.61 -15.75
N ASN A 60 11.26 -4.33 -15.91
CA ASN A 60 12.48 -3.88 -16.60
C ASN A 60 13.77 -4.09 -15.77
N ASN A 61 13.66 -4.59 -14.53
CA ASN A 61 14.78 -4.77 -13.60
C ASN A 61 15.61 -3.49 -13.40
N SER A 62 14.95 -2.33 -13.37
CA SER A 62 15.63 -1.05 -13.24
C SER A 62 15.90 -0.69 -11.76
N THR A 63 16.94 0.12 -11.52
CA THR A 63 17.21 0.69 -10.18
C THR A 63 16.01 1.47 -9.66
N ILE A 64 15.31 2.19 -10.55
CA ILE A 64 14.09 2.95 -10.21
C ILE A 64 12.99 1.99 -9.76
N GLY A 65 12.82 0.84 -10.42
CA GLY A 65 11.87 -0.20 -10.04
C GLY A 65 12.12 -0.71 -8.62
N MET A 66 13.38 -0.92 -8.25
CA MET A 66 13.72 -1.34 -6.88
C MET A 66 13.44 -0.25 -5.85
N ILE A 67 13.75 1.01 -6.16
CA ILE A 67 13.42 2.14 -5.28
C ILE A 67 11.90 2.25 -5.09
N ILE A 68 11.12 2.15 -6.16
CA ILE A 68 9.66 2.15 -6.09
C ILE A 68 9.15 0.94 -5.31
N GLY A 69 9.75 -0.24 -5.48
CA GLY A 69 9.44 -1.43 -4.70
C GLY A 69 9.65 -1.22 -3.20
N ILE A 70 10.73 -0.56 -2.79
CA ILE A 70 10.94 -0.15 -1.38
C ILE A 70 9.83 0.79 -0.92
N ILE A 71 9.53 1.83 -1.68
CA ILE A 71 8.49 2.82 -1.33
C ILE A 71 7.13 2.13 -1.19
N LEU A 72 6.75 1.26 -2.12
CA LEU A 72 5.49 0.53 -2.07
C LEU A 72 5.48 -0.51 -0.94
N GLY A 73 6.63 -1.13 -0.65
CA GLY A 73 6.80 -2.02 0.49
C GLY A 73 6.56 -1.30 1.82
N ILE A 74 7.10 -0.09 1.98
CA ILE A 74 6.78 0.80 3.11
C ILE A 74 5.28 1.10 3.13
N GLY A 75 4.69 1.43 1.98
CA GLY A 75 3.25 1.64 1.82
C GLY A 75 2.40 0.48 2.36
N GLY A 76 2.79 -0.77 2.11
CA GLY A 76 2.08 -1.95 2.63
C GLY A 76 2.12 -2.10 4.15
N VAL A 77 3.11 -1.51 4.83
CA VAL A 77 3.25 -1.52 6.29
C VAL A 77 2.38 -0.45 6.96
N ILE A 78 2.11 0.66 6.27
CA ILE A 78 1.39 1.83 6.83
C ILE A 78 0.00 1.45 7.37
N PRO A 79 -0.87 0.71 6.66
CA PRO A 79 -2.20 0.36 7.15
C PRO A 79 -2.19 -0.36 8.50
N PHE A 80 -1.21 -1.25 8.71
CA PHE A 80 -1.07 -1.93 9.99
C PHE A 80 -0.69 -0.95 11.11
N ILE A 81 0.27 -0.07 10.85
CA ILE A 81 0.68 0.95 11.83
C ILE A 81 -0.52 1.84 12.19
N VAL A 82 -1.24 2.35 11.19
CA VAL A 82 -2.38 3.25 11.39
C VAL A 82 -3.51 2.55 12.12
N HIS A 83 -4.01 1.42 11.64
CA HIS A 83 -5.25 0.81 12.17
C HIS A 83 -5.06 -0.19 13.30
N LYS A 84 -3.82 -0.63 13.60
CA LYS A 84 -3.56 -1.57 14.69
C LYS A 84 -2.72 -1.00 15.82
N LEU A 85 -1.87 0.00 15.54
CA LEU A 85 -0.99 0.58 16.56
C LEU A 85 -1.44 1.98 17.00
N ILE A 86 -1.84 2.84 16.06
CA ILE A 86 -2.12 4.26 16.33
C ILE A 86 -3.60 4.50 16.60
N ILE A 87 -4.47 4.09 15.69
CA ILE A 87 -5.91 4.36 15.71
C ILE A 87 -6.63 3.12 16.24
N LYS A 88 -7.33 3.27 17.36
CA LYS A 88 -8.06 2.18 18.04
C LYS A 88 -9.57 2.31 17.92
N ASP A 89 -10.06 2.93 16.84
CA ASP A 89 -11.50 3.06 16.61
C ASP A 89 -12.12 1.67 16.38
N THR A 90 -13.07 1.31 17.23
CA THR A 90 -13.75 0.00 17.18
C THR A 90 -14.91 -0.04 16.20
N ASN A 91 -15.17 1.05 15.45
CA ASN A 91 -16.26 1.10 14.49
C ASN A 91 -15.81 0.99 13.03
N GLN A 92 -14.52 1.21 12.73
CA GLN A 92 -13.98 1.23 11.35
C GLN A 92 -12.94 0.14 11.13
N PHE A 93 -12.92 -0.48 9.95
CA PHE A 93 -12.00 -1.59 9.61
C PHE A 93 -12.10 -2.80 10.55
N ASN A 94 -13.32 -3.11 11.02
CA ASN A 94 -13.58 -4.20 11.96
C ASN A 94 -14.14 -5.46 11.30
N LEU A 95 -14.31 -5.47 9.97
CA LEU A 95 -14.72 -6.69 9.30
C LEU A 95 -13.56 -7.70 9.34
N PRO A 96 -13.86 -9.00 9.41
CA PRO A 96 -12.83 -10.04 9.35
C PRO A 96 -11.93 -9.89 8.12
N ILE A 97 -12.50 -9.49 6.98
CA ILE A 97 -11.76 -9.29 5.74
C ILE A 97 -10.81 -8.09 5.81
N SER A 98 -11.19 -6.99 6.46
CA SER A 98 -10.32 -5.82 6.68
C SER A 98 -9.06 -6.21 7.43
N ASN A 99 -9.21 -7.02 8.49
CA ASN A 99 -8.08 -7.56 9.24
C ASN A 99 -7.18 -8.43 8.36
N VAL A 100 -7.75 -9.34 7.57
CA VAL A 100 -6.99 -10.18 6.65
C VAL A 100 -6.20 -9.32 5.67
N ILE A 101 -6.82 -8.31 5.06
CA ILE A 101 -6.15 -7.39 4.14
C ILE A 101 -4.99 -6.68 4.85
N ILE A 102 -5.22 -6.05 6.01
CA ILE A 102 -4.20 -5.30 6.76
C ILE A 102 -3.00 -6.19 7.13
N TYR A 103 -3.24 -7.38 7.67
CA TYR A 103 -2.16 -8.30 8.08
C TYR A 103 -1.40 -8.88 6.89
N LEU A 104 -2.09 -9.19 5.78
CA LEU A 104 -1.41 -9.63 4.57
C LEU A 104 -0.62 -8.48 3.93
N ASN A 105 -1.12 -7.25 4.01
CA ASN A 105 -0.46 -6.09 3.43
C ASN A 105 0.87 -5.78 4.14
N ILE A 106 0.93 -5.85 5.47
CA ILE A 106 2.22 -5.71 6.19
C ILE A 106 3.19 -6.85 5.85
N LEU A 107 2.69 -8.09 5.71
CA LEU A 107 3.53 -9.23 5.36
C LEU A 107 4.10 -9.10 3.93
N SER A 108 3.24 -8.79 2.95
CA SER A 108 3.68 -8.57 1.57
C SER A 108 4.56 -7.33 1.45
N GLY A 109 4.27 -6.27 2.20
CA GLY A 109 5.00 -5.01 2.17
C GLY A 109 6.40 -5.16 2.75
N ALA A 110 6.53 -5.81 3.90
CA ALA A 110 7.83 -6.12 4.49
C ALA A 110 8.67 -7.04 3.58
N CYS A 111 8.04 -8.04 2.97
CA CYS A 111 8.70 -8.92 2.00
C CYS A 111 9.17 -8.15 0.76
N LEU A 112 8.31 -7.30 0.19
CA LEU A 112 8.64 -6.47 -0.97
C LEU A 112 9.81 -5.53 -0.66
N LEU A 113 9.74 -4.82 0.47
CA LEU A 113 10.78 -3.92 0.94
C LEU A 113 12.12 -4.64 1.03
N PHE A 114 12.15 -5.78 1.69
CA PHE A 114 13.37 -6.57 1.86
C PHE A 114 13.94 -7.02 0.51
N LEU A 115 13.13 -7.60 -0.37
CA LEU A 115 13.59 -8.11 -1.66
C LEU A 115 14.08 -6.98 -2.58
N SER A 116 13.38 -5.83 -2.60
CA SER A 116 13.80 -4.67 -3.37
C SER A 116 15.09 -4.05 -2.84
N ALA A 117 15.25 -3.94 -1.51
CA ALA A 117 16.49 -3.45 -0.89
C ALA A 117 17.67 -4.40 -1.13
N GLN A 118 17.45 -5.70 -1.02
CA GLN A 118 18.46 -6.71 -1.35
C GLN A 118 18.90 -6.62 -2.81
N SER A 119 17.98 -6.31 -3.73
CA SER A 119 18.29 -6.21 -5.16
C SER A 119 19.09 -4.93 -5.54
N LEU A 120 19.25 -3.98 -4.61
CA LEU A 120 20.06 -2.77 -4.77
C LEU A 120 21.47 -2.89 -4.17
N ALA A 121 21.69 -3.85 -3.28
CA ALA A 121 22.95 -4.07 -2.56
C ALA A 121 23.91 -4.96 -3.38
#